data_AF-A0A1V4VBY7-F1
#
_entry.id   AF-A0A1V4VBY7-F1
#
_cell.length_a   1.000
_cell.length_b   1.000
_cell.length_c   1.000
_cell.angle_alpha   90.00
_cell.angle_beta   90.00
_cell.angle_gamma   90.00
#
_symmetry.space_group_name_H-M   'P 1'
#
loop_
_entity.id
_entity.type
_entity.pdbx_description
1 polymer ?
#
loop_
_entity_poly.entity_id
_entity_poly.type
_entity_poly.pdbx_seq_one_letter_code
_entity_poly.pdbx_strand_id
1 'polypeptide(L)' 'MLDEPFSNLDFNAREYLQGIFKNMAGNGTPILMVSHAFDGLPETRIHLVVMNRGRITYDNVCDADEVEPIIRDECAVV' A
#
# COMPACT_ATOMS: atom_id res chain seq x y z
N MET A 1 11.66 -2.88 4.38
CA MET A 1 10.58 -2.38 5.25
C MET A 1 10.64 -0.87 5.21
N LEU A 2 9.54 -0.22 4.86
CA LEU A 2 9.41 1.22 4.68
C LEU A 2 8.27 1.72 5.55
N ASP A 3 8.51 2.78 6.31
CA ASP A 3 7.51 3.40 7.18
C ASP A 3 7.18 4.78 6.62
N GLU A 4 5.94 4.94 6.15
CA GLU A 4 5.42 6.15 5.51
C GLU A 4 6.32 6.74 4.39
N PRO A 5 6.70 5.94 3.38
CA PRO A 5 7.71 6.36 2.37
C PRO A 5 7.25 7.50 1.47
N PHE A 6 5.96 7.83 1.47
CA PHE A 6 5.39 8.93 0.67
C PHE A 6 5.21 10.23 1.47
N SER A 7 5.54 10.23 2.76
CA SER A 7 5.33 11.39 3.64
C SER A 7 6.17 12.60 3.21
N ASN A 8 5.56 13.78 3.23
CA ASN A 8 6.16 15.07 2.84
C ASN A 8 6.71 15.15 1.41
N LEU A 9 6.33 14.22 0.53
CA LEU A 9 6.70 14.29 -0.88
C LEU A 9 5.66 15.07 -1.69
N ASP A 10 6.16 15.85 -2.64
CA ASP A 10 5.29 16.39 -3.69
C ASP A 10 4.85 15.28 -4.66
N PHE A 11 3.92 15.64 -5.55
CA PHE A 11 3.37 14.73 -6.54
C PHE A 11 4.45 14.08 -7.42
N ASN A 12 5.44 14.85 -7.90
CA ASN A 12 6.46 14.33 -8.81
C ASN A 12 7.41 13.37 -8.09
N ALA A 13 7.80 13.69 -6.86
CA ALA A 13 8.66 12.85 -6.05
C ALA A 13 7.96 11.53 -5.68
N ARG A 14 6.64 11.59 -5.42
CA ARG A 14 5.82 10.40 -5.15
C ARG A 14 5.74 9.47 -6.36
N GLU A 15 5.43 10.00 -7.55
CA GLU A 15 5.42 9.24 -8.80
C GLU A 15 6.78 8.58 -9.10
N TYR A 16 7.87 9.31 -8.85
CA TYR A 16 9.23 8.77 -9.02
C TYR A 16 9.50 7.58 -8.09
N LEU A 17 9.16 7.70 -6.80
CA LEU A 17 9.33 6.60 -5.85
C LEU A 17 8.44 5.40 -6.17
N GLN A 18 7.20 5.62 -6.59
CA GLN A 18 6.31 4.54 -7.04
C GLN A 18 6.94 3.79 -8.23
N GLY A 19 7.55 4.49 -9.18
CA GLY A 19 8.30 3.88 -10.27
C GLY A 19 9.46 3.00 -9.79
N ILE A 20 10.20 3.44 -8.78
CA ILE A 20 11.27 2.65 -8.16
C ILE A 20 10.70 1.38 -7.52
N PHE A 21 9.65 1.50 -6.70
CA PHE A 21 9.04 0.35 -6.04
C PHE A 21 8.46 -0.65 -7.03
N LYS A 22 7.80 -0.17 -8.10
CA LYS A 22 7.31 -1.02 -9.19
C LYS A 22 8.44 -1.82 -9.84
N ASN A 23 9.57 -1.17 -10.14
CA ASN A 23 10.73 -1.86 -10.72
C ASN A 23 11.35 -2.89 -9.76
N MET A 24 11.48 -2.54 -8.47
CA MET A 24 12.00 -3.46 -7.46
C MET A 24 11.09 -4.69 -7.28
N ALA A 25 9.78 -4.48 -7.16
CA ALA A 25 8.79 -5.55 -7.08
C ALA A 25 8.81 -6.43 -8.34
N GLY A 26 8.86 -5.82 -9.53
CA GLY A 26 8.99 -6.54 -10.80
C GLY A 26 10.25 -7.40 -10.93
N ASN A 27 11.33 -7.02 -10.24
CA ASN A 27 12.57 -7.79 -10.16
C ASN A 27 12.56 -8.85 -9.04
N GLY A 28 11.40 -9.12 -8.44
CA GLY A 28 11.24 -10.13 -7.38
C GLY A 28 11.73 -9.68 -6.00
N THR A 29 11.99 -8.38 -5.81
CA THR A 29 12.34 -7.84 -4.49
C THR A 29 11.07 -7.61 -3.68
N PRO A 30 10.87 -8.30 -2.54
CA PRO A 30 9.70 -8.07 -1.70
C PRO A 30 9.79 -6.70 -1.03
N ILE A 31 8.67 -5.96 -1.05
CA ILE A 31 8.54 -4.66 -0.40
C ILE A 31 7.48 -4.80 0.70
N LEU A 32 7.89 -4.55 1.93
CA LEU A 32 6.98 -4.33 3.06
C LEU A 32 6.88 -2.83 3.32
N MET A 33 5.67 -2.28 3.22
CA MET A 33 5.39 -0.86 3.40
C MET A 33 4.26 -0.67 4.40
N VAL A 34 4.43 0.29 5.30
CA VAL A 34 3.36 0.87 6.12
C VAL A 34 3.06 2.24 5.52
N SER A 35 1.81 2.49 5.13
CA SER A 35 1.38 3.81 4.69
C SER A 35 -0.10 4.03 4.92
N HIS A 36 -0.53 5.28 4.87
CA HIS A 36 -1.94 5.69 4.76
C HIS A 36 -2.29 6.22 3.36
N ALA A 37 -1.32 6.30 2.44
CA ALA A 37 -1.50 6.84 1.10
C ALA A 37 -1.25 5.76 0.05
N PHE A 38 -2.31 5.30 -0.62
CA PHE A 38 -2.29 4.12 -1.50
C PHE A 38 -2.52 4.43 -2.97
N ASP A 39 -2.52 5.71 -3.35
CA ASP A 39 -2.53 6.09 -4.78
C ASP A 39 -1.27 5.56 -5.47
N GLY A 40 -1.40 5.12 -6.72
CA GLY A 40 -0.27 4.74 -7.58
C GLY A 40 0.43 3.45 -7.18
N LEU A 41 -0.30 2.51 -6.56
CA LEU A 41 0.19 1.15 -6.35
C LEU A 41 0.47 0.45 -7.70
N PRO A 42 1.48 -0.44 -7.77
CA PRO A 42 1.76 -1.18 -8.98
C PRO A 42 0.59 -2.11 -9.32
N GLU A 43 0.27 -2.27 -10.61
CA GLU A 43 -0.70 -3.26 -11.13
C GLU A 43 -0.18 -4.69 -10.93
N THR A 44 -0.13 -5.11 -9.68
CA THR A 44 0.36 -6.40 -9.21
C THR A 44 -0.48 -6.82 -8.02
N ARG A 45 -0.53 -8.13 -7.74
CA ARG A 45 -1.17 -8.64 -6.52
C ARG A 45 -0.48 -8.09 -5.28
N ILE A 46 -1.26 -7.55 -4.35
CA ILE A 46 -0.78 -6.93 -3.12
C ILE A 46 -1.23 -7.77 -1.94
N HIS A 47 -0.29 -8.15 -1.08
CA HIS A 47 -0.63 -8.67 0.24
C HIS A 47 -0.93 -7.48 1.15
N LEU A 48 -2.22 -7.30 1.47
CA LEU A 48 -2.72 -6.21 2.28
C LEU A 48 -3.02 -6.72 3.70
N VAL A 49 -2.46 -6.02 4.68
CA VAL A 49 -2.80 -6.18 6.10
C VAL A 49 -3.39 -4.87 6.60
N VAL A 50 -4.64 -4.89 7.05
CA VAL A 50 -5.31 -3.71 7.62
C VAL A 50 -5.33 -3.85 9.14
N MET A 51 -4.83 -2.82 9.81
CA MET A 51 -4.87 -2.72 11.27
C MET A 51 -5.79 -1.58 11.69
N ASN A 52 -6.79 -1.89 12.52
CA ASN A 52 -7.74 -0.94 13.08
C ASN A 52 -7.84 -1.15 14.60
N ARG A 53 -7.69 -0.06 15.39
CA ARG A 53 -7.74 -0.08 16.87
C ARG A 53 -6.85 -1.17 17.51
N GLY A 54 -5.64 -1.37 16.98
CA GLY A 54 -4.67 -2.34 17.48
C GLY A 54 -4.99 -3.80 17.16
N ARG A 55 -5.92 -4.06 16.24
CA ARG A 55 -6.26 -5.41 15.76
C ARG A 55 -6.10 -5.47 14.25
N ILE A 56 -5.65 -6.62 13.74
CA ILE A 56 -5.69 -6.92 12.30
C ILE A 56 -7.14 -7.28 11.97
N THR A 57 -7.76 -6.50 11.09
CA THR A 57 -9.15 -6.75 10.64
C THR A 57 -9.17 -7.41 9.25
N TYR A 58 -8.10 -7.22 8.47
CA TYR A 58 -7.93 -7.84 7.16
C TYR A 58 -6.48 -8.32 6.97
N ASP A 59 -6.32 -9.50 6.39
CA ASP A 59 -5.03 -10.10 6.02
C ASP A 59 -5.26 -11.01 4.81
N ASN A 60 -5.10 -10.47 3.61
CA ASN A 60 -5.30 -11.22 2.37
C ASN A 60 -4.61 -10.56 1.17
N VAL A 61 -4.59 -11.27 0.04
CA VAL A 61 -4.09 -10.74 -1.23
C VAL A 61 -5.24 -10.16 -2.04
N CYS A 62 -5.08 -8.94 -2.54
CA CYS A 62 -6.04 -8.25 -3.41
C CYS A 62 -5.33 -7.64 -4.62
N ASP A 63 -6.12 -7.17 -5.58
CA ASP A 63 -5.62 -6.33 -6.66
C ASP A 63 -5.41 -4.89 -6.15
N ALA A 64 -4.61 -4.11 -6.88
CA ALA A 64 -4.20 -2.77 -6.44
C ALA A 64 -5.36 -1.78 -6.35
N ASP A 65 -6.35 -1.92 -7.23
CA ASP A 65 -7.60 -1.14 -7.26
C ASP A 65 -8.58 -1.52 -6.14
N GLU A 66 -8.41 -2.69 -5.53
CA GLU A 66 -9.22 -3.14 -4.39
C GLU A 66 -8.71 -2.59 -3.04
N VAL A 67 -7.48 -2.08 -2.97
CA VAL A 67 -6.85 -1.66 -1.69
C VAL A 67 -7.65 -0.56 -0.98
N GLU A 68 -7.96 0.54 -1.67
CA GLU A 68 -8.71 1.65 -1.08
C GLU A 68 -10.11 1.25 -0.61
N PRO A 69 -10.95 0.54 -1.40
CA PRO A 69 -12.26 0.12 -0.93
C PRO A 69 -12.20 -0.87 0.23
N ILE A 70 -11.24 -1.81 0.26
CA ILE A 70 -11.04 -2.73 1.40
C ILE A 70 -10.71 -1.93 2.67
N ILE A 71 -9.75 -1.02 2.61
CA ILE A 71 -9.37 -0.20 3.78
C ILE A 71 -10.55 0.60 4.30
N ARG A 72 -11.35 1.17 3.39
CA ARG A 72 -12.55 1.94 3.75
C ARG A 72 -13.58 1.06 4.46
N ASP A 73 -13.83 -0.15 3.99
CA ASP A 73 -14.78 -1.08 4.61
C ASP A 73 -14.29 -1.51 6.00
N GLU A 74 -13.05 -1.98 6.08
CA GLU A 74 -12.40 -2.48 7.29
C GLU A 74 -12.22 -1.40 8.39
N CYS A 75 -12.09 -0.14 7.99
CA CYS A 75 -12.08 1.00 8.91
C CYS A 75 -13.48 1.49 9.31
N ALA A 76 -14.50 1.26 8.47
CA ALA A 76 -15.87 1.72 8.70
C ALA A 76 -16.68 0.83 9.65
N VAL A 77 -16.25 -0.40 9.90
CA VAL A 77 -16.88 -1.30 10.89
C VAL A 77 -16.67 -0.72 12.30
N VAL A 78 -17.68 0.00 12.80
CA VAL A 78 -17.80 0.54 14.17
C VAL A 78 -19.03 -0.05 14.84
#